data_AF-A0A8S1D1K5-F1
#
_entry.id   AF-A0A8S1D1K5-F1
#
_cell.length_a   1.000
_cell.length_b   1.000
_cell.length_c   1.000
_cell.angle_alpha   90.00
_cell.angle_beta   90.00
_cell.angle_gamma   90.00
#
_symmetry.space_group_name_H-M   'P 1'
#
loop_
_entity.id
_entity.type
_entity.pdbx_description
1 polymer ?
#
loop_
_entity_poly.entity_id
_entity_poly.type
_entity_poly.pdbx_seq_one_letter_code
_entity_poly.pdbx_strand_id
1 'polypeptide(L)'
;MDGKYNAKSPAVKRIMREACELQAATDHYWARPLEDNLFEWHFTVRGPSGTDFEGGLYHGRILLPPEYPMKPPNIILLTPSGRFEVNKKICLSISGHHPETWQPSWSIRTALLALVAFMPTDGQGTIGALDYTPEERQVLAKRSANWSCDQCGHIAGHLASSDEEAAPLSTEESELVGQITFKEEDNAAAAAATASQNNRYFNFKLFVY
;
A
#
# COMPACT_ATOMS: atom_id res chain seq x y z
N MET A 1 7.31 -5.90 -26.09
CA MET A 1 6.22 -6.47 -25.25
C MET A 1 5.05 -7.02 -26.07
N ASP A 2 5.08 -6.95 -27.41
CA ASP A 2 3.97 -7.41 -28.25
C ASP A 2 3.93 -8.95 -28.35
N GLY A 3 2.85 -9.55 -27.84
CA GLY A 3 2.55 -10.98 -28.01
C GLY A 3 2.40 -11.82 -26.73
N LYS A 4 2.82 -11.31 -25.55
CA LYS A 4 2.76 -12.09 -24.28
C LYS A 4 1.38 -12.09 -23.61
N TYR A 5 0.57 -11.06 -23.84
CA TYR A 5 -0.72 -10.87 -23.16
C TYR A 5 -1.87 -10.66 -24.15
N ASN A 6 -3.05 -11.16 -23.81
CA ASN A 6 -4.26 -10.93 -24.61
C ASN A 6 -4.73 -9.48 -24.45
N ALA A 7 -4.36 -8.60 -25.39
CA ALA A 7 -4.77 -7.19 -25.41
C ALA A 7 -6.30 -6.96 -25.53
N LYS A 8 -7.09 -8.01 -25.81
CA LYS A 8 -8.56 -7.93 -25.76
C LYS A 8 -9.10 -8.08 -24.34
N SER A 9 -8.32 -8.63 -23.40
CA SER A 9 -8.71 -8.78 -22.00
C SER A 9 -8.95 -7.40 -21.36
N PRO A 10 -10.11 -7.16 -20.73
CA PRO A 10 -10.37 -5.92 -20.00
C PRO A 10 -9.33 -5.62 -18.92
N ALA A 11 -8.84 -6.66 -18.23
CA ALA A 11 -7.79 -6.54 -17.22
C ALA A 11 -6.49 -6.00 -17.84
N VAL A 12 -6.04 -6.62 -18.93
CA VAL A 12 -4.81 -6.20 -19.64
C VAL A 12 -4.94 -4.76 -20.14
N LYS A 13 -6.09 -4.38 -20.72
CA LYS A 13 -6.34 -3.00 -21.15
C LYS A 13 -6.27 -2.00 -20.00
N ARG A 14 -6.86 -2.36 -18.85
CA ARG A 14 -6.82 -1.53 -17.65
C ARG A 14 -5.39 -1.33 -17.16
N ILE A 15 -4.62 -2.42 -17.04
CA ILE A 15 -3.24 -2.38 -16.52
C ILE A 15 -2.32 -1.61 -17.46
N MET A 16 -2.44 -1.81 -18.78
CA MET A 16 -1.64 -1.05 -19.76
C MET A 16 -1.95 0.45 -19.74
N ARG A 17 -3.22 0.83 -19.52
CA ARG A 17 -3.59 2.24 -19.36
C ARG A 17 -2.96 2.83 -18.11
N GLU A 18 -3.07 2.15 -16.97
CA GLU A 18 -2.43 2.59 -15.72
C GLU A 18 -0.89 2.64 -15.83
N ALA A 19 -0.27 1.76 -16.62
CA ALA A 19 1.17 1.78 -16.87
C ALA A 19 1.59 3.02 -17.66
N CYS A 20 0.77 3.46 -18.60
CA CYS A 20 0.96 4.73 -19.29
C CYS A 20 0.78 5.92 -18.32
N GLU A 21 -0.29 5.90 -17.51
CA GLU A 21 -0.58 6.95 -16.52
C GLU A 21 0.50 7.10 -15.43
N LEU A 22 1.21 6.01 -15.11
CA LEU A 22 2.26 5.95 -14.07
C LEU A 22 3.68 5.90 -14.66
N GLN A 23 3.84 6.09 -15.97
CA GLN A 23 5.14 5.97 -16.62
C GLN A 23 6.16 6.97 -16.05
N ALA A 24 5.73 8.21 -15.79
CA ALA A 24 6.54 9.24 -15.16
C ALA A 24 6.51 9.11 -13.63
N ALA A 25 7.69 9.15 -13.01
CA ALA A 25 7.80 9.27 -11.57
C ALA A 25 7.22 10.61 -11.09
N THR A 26 6.63 10.62 -9.90
CA THR A 26 6.29 11.85 -9.19
C THR A 26 7.26 12.06 -8.01
N ASP A 27 7.10 13.16 -7.29
CA ASP A 27 7.85 13.40 -6.05
C ASP A 27 7.42 12.45 -4.92
N HIS A 28 6.22 11.87 -5.01
CA HIS A 28 5.66 11.00 -3.97
C HIS A 28 5.86 9.52 -4.26
N TYR A 29 5.75 9.12 -5.51
CA TYR A 29 5.79 7.72 -5.89
C TYR A 29 6.27 7.48 -7.31
N TRP A 30 6.79 6.28 -7.49
CA TRP A 30 7.14 5.67 -8.77
C TRP A 30 6.56 4.26 -8.77
N ALA A 31 6.00 3.81 -9.89
CA ALA A 31 5.51 2.45 -10.03
C ALA A 31 5.53 2.00 -11.48
N ARG A 32 6.01 0.78 -11.74
CA ARG A 32 6.04 0.18 -13.08
C ARG A 32 5.84 -1.33 -13.04
N PRO A 33 5.25 -1.95 -14.08
CA PRO A 33 5.26 -3.39 -14.24
C PRO A 33 6.69 -3.90 -14.45
N LEU A 34 6.96 -5.15 -14.07
CA LEU A 34 8.18 -5.84 -14.47
C LEU A 34 8.21 -6.02 -15.99
N GLU A 35 9.43 -6.07 -16.56
CA GLU A 35 9.61 -6.18 -18.01
C GLU A 35 9.01 -7.47 -18.58
N ASP A 36 9.05 -8.54 -17.80
CA ASP A 36 8.54 -9.85 -18.17
C ASP A 36 7.16 -10.14 -17.57
N ASN A 37 6.69 -9.45 -16.53
CA ASN A 37 5.41 -9.71 -15.88
C ASN A 37 4.54 -8.45 -15.73
N LEU A 38 3.47 -8.35 -16.53
CA LEU A 38 2.54 -7.22 -16.48
C LEU A 38 1.69 -7.19 -15.19
N PHE A 39 1.55 -8.33 -14.52
CA PHE A 39 0.74 -8.49 -13.31
C PHE A 39 1.56 -8.34 -12.02
N GLU A 40 2.87 -8.17 -12.12
CA GLU A 40 3.74 -7.86 -10.99
C GLU A 40 4.40 -6.51 -11.24
N TRP A 41 4.19 -5.60 -10.29
CA TRP A 41 4.68 -4.25 -10.37
C TRP A 41 5.61 -3.99 -9.22
N HIS A 42 6.63 -3.18 -9.46
CA HIS A 42 7.45 -2.62 -8.41
C HIS A 42 7.11 -1.16 -8.22
N PHE A 43 7.20 -0.68 -6.99
CA PHE A 43 6.95 0.71 -6.65
C PHE A 43 7.93 1.22 -5.60
N THR A 44 8.11 2.53 -5.57
CA THR A 44 8.78 3.24 -4.48
C THR A 44 7.87 4.39 -4.07
N VAL A 45 7.63 4.57 -2.76
CA VAL A 45 6.89 5.70 -2.20
C VAL A 45 7.75 6.47 -1.22
N ARG A 46 7.56 7.79 -1.14
CA ARG A 46 8.14 8.64 -0.09
C ARG A 46 7.31 8.53 1.17
N GLY A 47 7.97 8.51 2.32
CA GLY A 47 7.29 8.58 3.61
C GLY A 47 6.50 9.89 3.79
N PRO A 48 5.35 9.86 4.46
CA PRO A 48 4.55 11.06 4.68
C PRO A 48 5.29 12.08 5.57
N SER A 49 5.25 13.35 5.18
CA SER A 49 5.80 14.47 5.96
C SER A 49 5.09 14.63 7.30
N GLY A 50 5.82 15.11 8.31
CA GLY A 50 5.33 15.28 9.68
C GLY A 50 5.14 13.97 10.44
N THR A 51 5.75 12.87 9.99
CA THR A 51 5.64 11.54 10.61
C THR A 51 7.00 10.90 10.84
N ASP A 52 7.05 9.81 11.60
CA ASP A 52 8.28 9.04 11.85
C ASP A 52 8.87 8.38 10.59
N PHE A 53 8.13 8.40 9.48
CA PHE A 53 8.52 7.85 8.20
C PHE A 53 9.12 8.89 7.25
N GLU A 54 9.05 10.17 7.61
CA GLU A 54 9.52 11.29 6.81
C GLU A 54 10.99 11.10 6.38
N GLY A 55 11.29 11.48 5.14
CA GLY A 55 12.61 11.30 4.54
C GLY A 55 12.93 9.85 4.14
N GLY A 56 12.05 8.89 4.46
CA GLY A 56 12.18 7.51 4.04
C GLY A 56 11.72 7.27 2.60
N LEU A 57 12.32 6.27 1.96
CA LEU A 57 11.95 5.73 0.65
C LEU A 57 11.58 4.25 0.82
N TYR A 58 10.33 3.91 0.56
CA TYR A 58 9.83 2.56 0.80
C TYR A 58 9.53 1.88 -0.53
N HIS A 59 10.32 0.86 -0.84
CA HIS A 59 10.15 0.06 -2.04
C HIS A 59 9.33 -1.20 -1.75
N GLY A 60 8.51 -1.57 -2.72
CA GLY A 60 7.61 -2.70 -2.60
C GLY A 60 7.19 -3.26 -3.95
N ARG A 61 6.32 -4.27 -3.89
CA ARG A 61 5.68 -4.87 -5.06
C ARG A 61 4.17 -4.93 -4.93
N ILE A 62 3.50 -4.86 -6.07
CA ILE A 62 2.06 -5.02 -6.24
C ILE A 62 1.82 -6.25 -7.10
N LEU A 63 1.04 -7.19 -6.58
CA LEU A 63 0.62 -8.39 -7.30
C LEU A 63 -0.85 -8.23 -7.72
N LEU A 64 -1.07 -8.09 -9.02
CA LEU A 64 -2.39 -7.92 -9.62
C LEU A 64 -3.00 -9.30 -9.92
N PRO A 65 -4.23 -9.59 -9.45
CA PRO A 65 -4.92 -10.81 -9.85
C PRO A 65 -5.34 -10.75 -11.33
N PRO A 66 -5.55 -11.90 -12.00
CA PRO A 66 -6.09 -11.95 -13.36
C PRO A 66 -7.43 -11.22 -13.53
N GLU A 67 -8.22 -11.14 -12.46
CA GLU A 67 -9.51 -10.46 -12.42
C GLU A 67 -9.41 -8.96 -12.12
N TYR A 68 -8.21 -8.38 -11.99
CA TYR A 68 -8.04 -6.94 -11.79
C TYR A 68 -8.72 -6.15 -12.94
N PRO A 69 -9.48 -5.07 -12.65
CA PRO A 69 -9.67 -4.41 -11.37
C PRO A 69 -10.90 -4.90 -10.59
N MET A 70 -11.55 -6.00 -10.98
CA MET A 70 -12.72 -6.52 -10.25
C MET A 70 -12.32 -7.14 -8.90
N LYS A 71 -11.07 -7.59 -8.77
CA LYS A 71 -10.46 -7.96 -7.49
C LYS A 71 -9.31 -7.02 -7.15
N PRO A 72 -9.10 -6.72 -5.86
CA PRO A 72 -8.02 -5.85 -5.38
C PRO A 72 -6.63 -6.44 -5.63
N PRO A 73 -5.60 -5.58 -5.64
CA PRO A 73 -4.21 -6.02 -5.63
C PRO A 73 -3.78 -6.58 -4.27
N ASN A 74 -2.65 -7.30 -4.25
CA ASN A 74 -1.88 -7.52 -3.02
C ASN A 74 -0.67 -6.57 -3.00
N ILE A 75 -0.41 -5.95 -1.85
CA ILE A 75 0.70 -5.01 -1.66
C ILE A 75 1.71 -5.65 -0.70
N ILE A 76 3.00 -5.55 -1.01
CA ILE A 76 4.09 -6.13 -0.21
C ILE A 76 5.22 -5.09 -0.13
N LEU A 77 5.67 -4.74 1.07
CA LEU A 77 6.88 -3.94 1.24
C LEU A 77 8.14 -4.82 1.25
N LEU A 78 9.19 -4.30 0.64
CA LEU A 78 10.52 -4.94 0.59
C LEU A 78 11.52 -4.16 1.45
N THR A 79 11.38 -2.84 1.51
CA THR A 79 12.18 -2.00 2.40
C THR A 79 11.65 -2.06 3.84
N PRO A 80 12.51 -2.30 4.85
CA PRO A 80 12.11 -2.25 6.24
C PRO A 80 11.61 -0.85 6.65
N SER A 81 10.38 -0.78 7.18
CA SER A 81 9.78 0.49 7.64
C SER A 81 9.49 0.54 9.14
N GLY A 82 9.48 -0.60 9.83
CA GLY A 82 9.02 -0.67 11.22
C GLY A 82 7.50 -0.56 11.39
N ARG A 83 6.75 -0.49 10.28
CA ARG A 83 5.27 -0.50 10.26
C ARG A 83 4.69 -1.79 9.72
N PHE A 84 5.34 -2.39 8.74
CA PHE A 84 4.90 -3.62 8.08
C PHE A 84 6.06 -4.61 7.98
N GLU A 85 5.76 -5.89 8.18
CA GLU A 85 6.69 -6.99 7.90
C GLU A 85 7.06 -7.01 6.41
N VAL A 86 8.37 -7.06 6.13
CA VAL A 86 8.87 -7.17 4.76
C VAL A 86 8.50 -8.53 4.15
N ASN A 87 8.33 -8.57 2.83
CA ASN A 87 7.98 -9.77 2.06
C ASN A 87 6.62 -10.41 2.44
N LYS A 88 5.81 -9.74 3.26
CA LYS A 88 4.47 -10.19 3.65
C LYS A 88 3.40 -9.35 2.97
N LYS A 89 2.27 -9.99 2.66
CA LYS A 89 1.09 -9.28 2.13
C LYS A 89 0.53 -8.36 3.22
N ILE A 90 0.46 -7.08 2.91
CA ILE A 90 -0.15 -6.06 3.75
C ILE A 90 -1.67 -6.18 3.61
N CYS A 91 -2.38 -6.14 4.74
CA CYS A 91 -3.83 -6.25 4.81
C CYS A 91 -4.44 -4.89 5.18
N LEU A 92 -4.86 -4.13 4.18
CA LEU A 92 -5.62 -2.87 4.27
C LEU A 92 -6.96 -3.03 3.53
N SER A 93 -7.93 -2.15 3.77
CA SER A 93 -9.21 -2.05 3.03
C SER A 93 -9.04 -1.91 1.52
N ILE A 94 -7.86 -1.46 1.07
CA ILE A 94 -7.51 -1.34 -0.36
C ILE A 94 -6.79 -2.56 -0.93
N SER A 95 -6.55 -3.58 -0.11
CA SER A 95 -5.82 -4.80 -0.47
C SER A 95 -6.74 -6.03 -0.46
N GLY A 96 -6.26 -7.14 -1.03
CA GLY A 96 -7.00 -8.41 -1.14
C GLY A 96 -7.50 -9.08 0.15
N HIS A 97 -7.26 -8.49 1.32
CA HIS A 97 -7.82 -9.00 2.57
C HIS A 97 -9.29 -8.59 2.79
N HIS A 98 -9.71 -7.45 2.24
CA HIS A 98 -11.07 -6.93 2.30
C HIS A 98 -11.64 -6.70 0.89
N PRO A 99 -11.89 -7.77 0.12
CA PRO A 99 -12.43 -7.64 -1.23
C PRO A 99 -13.77 -6.90 -1.29
N GLU A 100 -14.52 -6.88 -0.19
CA GLU A 100 -15.79 -6.15 -0.04
C GLU A 100 -15.65 -4.63 -0.02
N THR A 101 -14.50 -4.10 0.41
CA THR A 101 -14.27 -2.64 0.45
C THR A 101 -13.61 -2.10 -0.80
N TRP A 102 -12.97 -2.97 -1.57
CA TRP A 102 -12.35 -2.62 -2.84
C TRP A 102 -13.37 -2.10 -3.85
N GLN A 103 -13.05 -0.97 -4.48
CA GLN A 103 -13.83 -0.45 -5.60
C GLN A 103 -13.04 -0.62 -6.89
N PRO A 104 -13.61 -1.26 -7.94
CA PRO A 104 -12.94 -1.38 -9.25
C PRO A 104 -12.57 -0.06 -9.94
N SER A 105 -13.12 1.06 -9.46
CA SER A 105 -12.73 2.41 -9.88
C SER A 105 -11.37 2.84 -9.33
N TRP A 106 -10.93 2.29 -8.19
CA TRP A 106 -9.60 2.55 -7.63
C TRP A 106 -8.51 1.94 -8.51
N SER A 107 -7.36 2.62 -8.57
CA SER A 107 -6.21 2.27 -9.41
C SER A 107 -4.98 1.94 -8.57
N ILE A 108 -3.89 1.52 -9.22
CA ILE A 108 -2.57 1.36 -8.60
C ILE A 108 -2.14 2.67 -7.92
N ARG A 109 -2.36 3.83 -8.57
CA ARG A 109 -2.11 5.15 -7.97
C ARG A 109 -2.83 5.31 -6.64
N THR A 110 -4.13 5.02 -6.63
CA THR A 110 -4.95 5.12 -5.43
C THR A 110 -4.45 4.20 -4.33
N ALA A 111 -4.05 2.97 -4.67
CA ALA A 111 -3.50 2.01 -3.71
C ALA A 111 -2.17 2.49 -3.09
N LEU A 112 -1.30 3.16 -3.86
CA LEU A 112 -0.05 3.74 -3.36
C LEU A 112 -0.31 4.91 -2.41
N LEU A 113 -1.22 5.81 -2.78
CA LEU A 113 -1.59 6.96 -1.94
C LEU A 113 -2.22 6.50 -0.62
N ALA A 114 -3.12 5.53 -0.67
CA ALA A 114 -3.70 4.92 0.51
C ALA A 114 -2.63 4.26 1.39
N LEU A 115 -1.69 3.49 0.81
CA LEU A 115 -0.58 2.89 1.55
C LEU A 115 0.19 3.95 2.36
N VAL A 116 0.55 5.08 1.73
CA VAL A 116 1.27 6.19 2.36
C VAL A 116 0.43 6.79 3.51
N ALA A 117 -0.85 7.04 3.26
CA ALA A 117 -1.77 7.59 4.27
C ALA A 117 -1.97 6.67 5.50
N PHE A 118 -1.85 5.35 5.31
CA PHE A 118 -1.94 4.37 6.39
C PHE A 118 -0.63 4.10 7.13
N MET A 119 0.51 4.59 6.65
CA MET A 119 1.79 4.40 7.36
C MET A 119 1.77 4.95 8.79
N PRO A 120 1.31 6.19 9.06
CA PRO A 120 1.30 6.77 10.40
C PRO A 120 0.16 6.29 11.31
N THR A 121 -0.79 5.50 10.79
CA THR A 121 -1.91 4.99 11.61
C THR A 121 -1.48 3.82 12.49
N ASP A 122 -2.22 3.58 13.58
CA ASP A 122 -1.99 2.44 14.47
C ASP A 122 -2.08 1.10 13.69
N GLY A 123 -1.16 0.20 13.98
CA GLY A 123 -1.10 -1.13 13.39
C GLY A 123 -1.95 -2.20 14.07
N GLN A 124 -2.58 -1.88 15.20
CA GLN A 124 -3.45 -2.83 15.89
C GLN A 124 -4.55 -3.38 14.97
N GLY A 125 -4.59 -4.71 14.83
CA GLY A 125 -5.59 -5.41 14.00
C GLY A 125 -5.17 -5.68 12.56
N THR A 126 -4.04 -5.15 12.08
CA THR A 126 -3.55 -5.42 10.72
C THR A 126 -2.59 -6.62 10.70
N ILE A 127 -2.85 -7.60 9.83
CA ILE A 127 -1.91 -8.72 9.62
C ILE A 127 -0.59 -8.18 9.06
N GLY A 128 0.51 -8.51 9.74
CA GLY A 128 1.84 -8.07 9.34
C GLY A 128 2.23 -6.69 9.86
N ALA A 129 1.45 -6.09 10.76
CA ALA A 129 1.86 -4.86 11.43
C ALA A 129 3.05 -5.08 12.38
N LEU A 130 3.94 -4.10 12.42
CA LEU A 130 5.03 -3.98 13.38
C LEU A 130 4.83 -2.72 14.22
N ASP A 131 5.19 -2.81 15.50
CA ASP A 131 5.03 -1.74 16.48
C ASP A 131 6.38 -1.24 16.98
N TYR A 132 7.21 -0.74 16.05
CA TYR A 132 8.50 -0.15 16.37
C TYR A 132 8.29 1.26 16.92
N THR A 133 9.23 1.73 17.76
CA THR A 133 9.12 3.09 18.30
C THR A 133 9.32 4.13 17.20
N PRO A 134 8.82 5.37 17.40
CA PRO A 134 9.09 6.52 16.52
C PRO A 134 10.57 6.65 16.14
N GLU A 135 11.47 6.53 17.11
CA GLU A 135 12.91 6.69 16.91
C GLU A 135 13.50 5.57 16.03
N GLU A 136 13.04 4.33 16.22
CA GLU A 136 13.46 3.20 15.40
C GLU A 136 12.98 3.35 13.95
N ARG A 137 11.74 3.82 13.76
CA ARG A 137 11.17 4.12 12.44
C ARG A 137 11.96 5.22 11.72
N GLN A 138 12.34 6.29 12.42
CA GLN A 138 13.18 7.36 11.87
C GLN A 138 14.58 6.87 11.48
N VAL A 139 15.17 5.95 12.25
CA VAL A 139 16.45 5.31 11.88
C VAL A 139 16.29 4.48 10.61
N LEU A 140 15.19 3.73 10.47
CA LEU A 140 14.88 2.96 9.26
C LEU A 140 14.64 3.89 8.05
N ALA A 141 13.91 4.99 8.24
CA ALA A 141 13.69 6.00 7.21
C ALA A 141 15.01 6.52 6.63
N LYS A 142 15.98 6.90 7.48
CA LYS A 142 17.31 7.34 7.03
C LYS A 142 18.07 6.25 6.28
N ARG A 143 17.99 5.01 6.74
CA ARG A 143 18.69 3.87 6.12
C ARG A 143 18.10 3.48 4.78
N SER A 144 16.81 3.71 4.58
CA SER A 144 16.08 3.34 3.38
C SER A 144 16.62 4.01 2.10
N ALA A 145 17.23 5.20 2.23
CA ALA A 145 17.85 5.91 1.11
C ALA A 145 18.97 5.11 0.43
N ASN A 146 19.65 4.22 1.15
CA ASN A 146 20.73 3.37 0.63
C ASN A 146 20.27 1.95 0.32
N TRP A 147 18.96 1.68 0.38
CA TRP A 147 18.43 0.35 0.11
C TRP A 147 18.40 0.08 -1.40
N SER A 148 18.58 -1.19 -1.78
CA SER A 148 18.54 -1.62 -3.18
C SER A 148 17.67 -2.85 -3.36
N CYS A 149 17.00 -2.90 -4.50
CA CYS A 149 16.19 -4.02 -4.96
C CYS A 149 17.01 -4.89 -5.92
N ASP A 150 16.89 -6.20 -5.82
CA ASP A 150 17.52 -7.14 -6.75
C ASP A 150 17.06 -6.95 -8.22
N GLN A 151 15.84 -6.43 -8.42
CA GLN A 151 15.24 -6.22 -9.74
C GLN A 151 15.42 -4.77 -10.24
N CYS A 152 15.33 -3.79 -9.34
CA CYS A 152 15.34 -2.37 -9.73
C CYS A 152 16.67 -1.64 -9.45
N GLY A 153 17.58 -2.24 -8.69
CA GLY A 153 18.79 -1.57 -8.22
C GLY A 153 18.51 -0.54 -7.11
N HIS A 154 19.27 0.55 -7.09
CA HIS A 154 19.25 1.54 -6.01
C HIS A 154 18.02 2.45 -6.11
N ILE A 155 17.18 2.47 -5.06
CA ILE A 155 15.85 3.10 -5.15
C ILE A 155 15.86 4.63 -5.03
N ALA A 156 16.98 5.23 -4.59
CA ALA A 156 17.08 6.67 -4.41
C ALA A 156 16.83 7.49 -5.69
N GLY A 157 17.10 6.89 -6.86
CA GLY A 157 16.85 7.52 -8.16
C GLY A 157 15.46 7.28 -8.76
N HIS A 158 14.57 6.56 -8.05
CA HIS A 158 13.25 6.22 -8.60
C HIS A 158 12.26 7.39 -8.55
N LEU A 159 12.36 8.25 -7.54
CA LEU A 159 11.52 9.43 -7.40
C LEU A 159 12.20 10.62 -8.05
N ALA A 160 11.42 11.58 -8.54
CA ALA A 160 11.99 12.84 -9.00
C ALA A 160 12.74 13.49 -7.83
N SER A 161 14.00 13.88 -8.09
CA SER A 161 14.83 14.58 -7.12
C SER A 161 14.19 15.93 -6.83
N SER A 162 13.84 16.18 -5.58
CA SER A 162 13.58 17.54 -5.16
C SER A 162 14.30 17.76 -3.84
N ASP A 163 15.29 18.65 -3.88
CA ASP A 163 15.74 19.45 -2.74
C ASP A 163 14.59 20.37 -2.22
N GLU A 164 13.43 20.35 -2.90
CA GLU A 164 12.18 20.98 -2.50
C GLU A 164 11.19 19.95 -1.91
N GLU A 165 10.44 20.39 -0.92
CA GLU A 165 9.38 19.62 -0.25
C GLU A 165 8.42 19.04 -1.30
N ALA A 166 8.02 17.76 -1.14
CA ALA A 166 7.15 17.11 -2.10
C ALA A 166 5.88 17.95 -2.31
N ALA A 167 5.47 18.18 -3.57
CA ALA A 167 4.29 18.97 -3.86
C ALA A 167 3.07 18.47 -3.06
N PRO A 168 2.13 19.30 -2.62
CA PRO A 168 0.93 18.78 -1.98
C PRO A 168 0.15 17.88 -2.96
N LEU A 169 -0.46 16.81 -2.44
CA LEU A 169 -1.39 15.99 -3.22
C LEU A 169 -2.49 16.88 -3.82
N SER A 170 -2.96 16.52 -5.02
CA SER A 170 -4.09 17.24 -5.61
C SER A 170 -5.34 17.10 -4.73
N THR A 171 -6.30 18.01 -4.90
CA THR A 171 -7.59 17.96 -4.18
C THR A 171 -8.28 16.62 -4.39
N GLU A 172 -8.32 16.13 -5.65
CA GLU A 172 -8.94 14.85 -6.00
C GLU A 172 -8.25 13.67 -5.33
N GLU A 173 -6.91 13.68 -5.28
CA GLU A 173 -6.12 12.64 -4.59
C GLU A 173 -6.38 12.66 -3.08
N SER A 174 -6.44 13.85 -2.48
CA SER A 174 -6.71 14.03 -1.06
C SER A 174 -8.12 13.58 -0.67
N GLU A 175 -9.13 13.92 -1.47
CA GLU A 175 -10.52 13.48 -1.27
C GLU A 175 -10.65 11.96 -1.39
N LEU A 176 -9.99 11.37 -2.38
CA LEU A 176 -10.02 9.92 -2.60
C LEU A 176 -9.37 9.16 -1.44
N VAL A 177 -8.21 9.63 -0.97
CA VAL A 177 -7.54 9.09 0.21
C VAL A 177 -8.44 9.20 1.43
N GLY A 178 -9.09 10.36 1.64
CA GLY A 178 -10.05 10.55 2.72
C GLY A 178 -11.16 9.51 2.70
N GLN A 179 -11.80 9.29 1.55
CA GLN A 179 -12.85 8.26 1.39
C GLN A 179 -12.37 6.85 1.72
N ILE A 180 -11.11 6.52 1.44
CA ILE A 180 -10.53 5.21 1.72
C ILE A 180 -10.22 5.06 3.21
N THR A 181 -9.63 6.09 3.82
CA THR A 181 -9.32 6.09 5.26
C THR A 181 -10.58 5.94 6.10
N PHE A 182 -11.66 6.65 5.78
CA PHE A 182 -12.94 6.48 6.49
C PHE A 182 -13.48 5.04 6.43
N LYS A 183 -13.33 4.36 5.29
CA LYS A 183 -13.74 2.95 5.16
C LYS A 183 -12.87 2.01 6.01
N GLU A 184 -11.59 2.30 6.19
CA GLU A 184 -10.72 1.53 7.08
C GLU A 184 -11.18 1.66 8.53
N GLU A 185 -11.49 2.89 8.98
CA GLU A 185 -11.95 3.16 10.34
C GLU A 185 -13.28 2.45 10.64
N ASP A 186 -14.24 2.51 9.72
CA ASP A 186 -15.52 1.78 9.83
C ASP A 186 -15.30 0.27 9.96
N ASN A 187 -14.40 -0.30 9.15
CA ASN A 187 -14.06 -1.72 9.20
C ASN A 187 -13.40 -2.10 10.53
N ALA A 188 -12.44 -1.30 11.01
CA ALA A 188 -11.78 -1.52 12.27
C ALA A 188 -12.78 -1.46 13.44
N ALA A 189 -13.71 -0.50 13.41
CA ALA A 189 -14.79 -0.39 14.39
C ALA A 189 -15.73 -1.61 14.36
N ALA A 190 -16.11 -2.10 13.17
CA ALA A 190 -16.96 -3.29 13.02
C ALA A 190 -16.27 -4.56 13.53
N ALA A 191 -14.97 -4.72 13.26
CA ALA A 191 -14.16 -5.84 13.76
C ALA A 191 -14.05 -5.81 15.30
N ALA A 192 -13.79 -4.65 15.90
CA ALA A 192 -13.72 -4.47 17.34
C ALA A 192 -15.06 -4.77 18.04
N ALA A 193 -16.19 -4.34 17.44
CA ALA A 193 -17.52 -4.62 17.97
C ALA A 193 -17.83 -6.13 17.99
N THR A 194 -17.43 -6.85 16.93
CA THR A 194 -17.62 -8.30 16.81
C THR A 194 -16.75 -9.07 17.82
N ALA A 195 -15.49 -8.64 18.03
CA ALA A 195 -14.62 -9.22 19.05
C ALA A 195 -15.17 -9.03 20.48
N SER A 196 -15.76 -7.86 20.77
CA SER A 196 -16.38 -7.57 22.07
C SER A 196 -17.64 -8.42 22.33
N GLN A 197 -18.47 -8.66 21.32
CA GLN A 197 -19.63 -9.55 21.43
C GLN A 197 -19.23 -11.01 21.67
N ASN A 198 -18.21 -11.51 20.96
CA ASN A 198 -17.71 -12.87 21.17
C ASN A 198 -17.11 -13.07 22.57
N ASN A 199 -16.44 -12.04 23.12
CA ASN A 199 -15.88 -12.09 24.47
C ASN A 199 -16.96 -12.04 25.57
N ARG A 200 -18.09 -11.37 25.30
CA ARG A 200 -19.29 -11.43 26.18
C ARG A 200 -19.96 -12.81 26.18
N TYR A 201 -20.06 -13.47 25.02
CA TYR A 201 -20.58 -14.84 24.93
C TYR A 201 -19.68 -15.87 25.61
N PHE A 202 -18.36 -15.71 25.52
CA PHE A 202 -17.41 -16.57 26.24
C PHE A 202 -17.49 -16.40 27.77
N ASN A 203 -17.58 -15.16 28.27
CA ASN A 203 -17.75 -14.92 29.70
C ASN A 203 -19.10 -15.41 30.24
N PHE A 204 -20.17 -15.37 29.45
CA PHE A 204 -21.47 -15.93 29.87
C PHE A 204 -21.47 -17.46 29.98
N LYS A 205 -20.63 -18.16 29.20
CA LYS A 205 -20.51 -19.63 29.28
C LYS A 205 -19.59 -20.11 30.42
N LEU A 206 -18.74 -19.25 30.98
CA LEU A 206 -17.90 -19.59 32.13
C LEU A 206 -18.60 -19.44 33.50
N PHE A 207 -19.75 -18.78 33.54
CA PHE A 207 -20.55 -18.56 34.77
C PHE A 207 -21.75 -19.51 34.91
N VAL A 208 -21.91 -20.46 33.99
CA VAL A 208 -22.97 -21.48 34.04
C VAL A 208 -22.33 -22.87 34.00
N TYR A 209 -21.44 -23.16 34.96
CA TYR A 209 -21.14 -24.50 35.48
C TYR A 209 -20.52 -24.38 36.87
#